data_AF-A0A7S4VRL0-F1
#
_entry.id   AF-A0A7S4VRL0-F1
#
_cell.length_a   1.000
_cell.length_b   1.000
_cell.length_c   1.000
_cell.angle_alpha   90.00
_cell.angle_beta   90.00
_cell.angle_gamma   90.00
#
_symmetry.space_group_name_H-M   'P 1'
#
loop_
_entity.id
_entity.type
_entity.pdbx_description
1 polymer ?
#
loop_
_entity_poly.entity_id
_entity_poly.type
_entity_poly.pdbx_seq_one_letter_code
_entity_poly.pdbx_strand_id
1 'polypeptide(L)'
;SNRRAQGTRPLCTEIPPPDRHCACTPRGEMAFAAANVLALFASAALGIAHAGAAQACQVGYGRPEQSTVCVQCGAGTWNNGSPGPCKRCPAGTWSTVPGADSESMCQPCPAGTWSSQEGAPSAASCQSCPRGRWSDRGGLSQPLQCTACSPGTFGVSVGATSQAVCQSCPAGKWSALAGAHDESHCHDCPAGTWSGTPGLAAMGQCAKCPAGTWNAQPGSTSLAACNACAPGTWSGALAAASASHCTKCPPGTWNSKSGADELSECTPCPAGRWSSAHGASDFSTCKACGVGMYQPALGQANVSVCRRCAPGNYSASMGVPACAKCPAGSWASDFQTTACTVCPQGTWTHFQGSLHKGDCTPAWWTHPSARVTVKMWNLDFWTIDAAARGSLAAAYAKDIAEACQIAESDVIDLRGKKSTSTFATHDIVEAFLTVPAGSSANALATLLYADSFHQSVLDSTAAALRSMGREMDRVGVRSVAIKPEEFVPIVPTTTATVTTSTTTRMQTTTTEAPATTSTAAPPVTRPPRVPTRSAYHHDARASTTPQAAEEIASGSSRSAAACLALLVGAWLLGHVSAL
;
A
#
# COMPACT_ATOMS: atom_id res chain seq x y z
N SER A 1 -1.29 -7.00 23.86
CA SER A 1 -2.41 -7.25 24.79
C SER A 1 -2.81 -8.72 24.72
N ASN A 2 -3.37 -9.34 25.76
CA ASN A 2 -3.58 -10.80 25.86
C ASN A 2 -4.76 -11.16 26.81
N ARG A 3 -5.23 -12.43 26.76
CA ARG A 3 -6.47 -13.06 27.34
C ARG A 3 -7.63 -13.10 26.32
N ARG A 4 -8.40 -14.19 26.08
CA ARG A 4 -8.89 -15.41 26.82
C ARG A 4 -10.11 -15.24 27.75
N ALA A 5 -11.28 -15.69 27.27
CA ALA A 5 -12.37 -16.47 27.92
C ALA A 5 -13.46 -16.68 26.82
N GLN A 6 -14.13 -17.82 26.54
CA GLN A 6 -14.77 -18.90 27.32
C GLN A 6 -16.00 -18.45 28.16
N GLY A 7 -17.20 -18.97 27.83
CA GLY A 7 -18.43 -18.81 28.65
C GLY A 7 -19.78 -18.95 27.94
N THR A 8 -20.35 -20.17 27.96
CA THR A 8 -21.79 -20.57 28.10
C THR A 8 -23.00 -19.67 27.69
N ARG A 9 -24.04 -20.33 27.14
CA ARG A 9 -25.47 -19.88 27.00
C ARG A 9 -26.22 -19.92 28.37
N PRO A 10 -27.56 -19.69 28.49
CA PRO A 10 -28.60 -19.15 27.57
C PRO A 10 -29.52 -18.05 28.17
N LEU A 11 -30.53 -17.56 27.43
CA LEU A 11 -31.85 -17.08 27.94
C LEU A 11 -32.87 -16.84 26.79
N CYS A 12 -34.17 -16.69 27.11
CA CYS A 12 -35.31 -16.57 26.17
C CYS A 12 -36.39 -15.56 26.64
N THR A 13 -37.54 -15.48 25.93
CA THR A 13 -38.77 -14.63 26.11
C THR A 13 -38.65 -13.15 25.67
N GLU A 14 -39.67 -12.43 25.15
CA GLU A 14 -41.03 -12.67 24.55
C GLU A 14 -41.39 -11.39 23.72
N ILE A 15 -42.04 -11.37 22.51
CA ILE A 15 -43.48 -11.53 22.15
C ILE A 15 -44.39 -10.38 22.73
N PRO A 16 -45.45 -9.80 22.07
CA PRO A 16 -46.32 -10.20 20.91
C PRO A 16 -46.60 -9.03 19.88
N PRO A 17 -47.79 -8.83 19.24
CA PRO A 17 -48.70 -9.62 18.35
C PRO A 17 -48.85 -8.93 16.93
N PRO A 18 -49.90 -9.16 16.06
CA PRO A 18 -50.95 -10.19 15.93
C PRO A 18 -50.76 -11.03 14.61
N ASP A 19 -51.67 -11.88 14.07
CA ASP A 19 -53.13 -12.07 14.27
C ASP A 19 -53.65 -13.51 13.98
N ARG A 20 -54.97 -13.66 13.94
CA ARG A 20 -55.83 -14.86 13.96
C ARG A 20 -56.34 -15.27 12.56
N HIS A 21 -56.97 -16.41 12.25
CA HIS A 21 -57.28 -17.75 12.82
C HIS A 21 -57.97 -18.56 11.67
N CYS A 22 -58.16 -19.89 11.62
CA CYS A 22 -57.59 -21.08 12.26
C CYS A 22 -58.04 -22.33 11.44
N ALA A 23 -57.46 -23.51 11.68
CA ALA A 23 -57.93 -24.80 11.14
C ALA A 23 -57.59 -25.95 12.10
N CYS A 24 -58.45 -26.98 12.18
CA CYS A 24 -58.34 -28.05 13.18
C CYS A 24 -57.56 -29.30 12.72
N THR A 25 -56.88 -29.89 13.68
CA THR A 25 -56.25 -31.23 13.71
C THR A 25 -57.33 -32.35 13.86
N PRO A 26 -57.02 -33.68 13.79
CA PRO A 26 -55.71 -34.30 14.04
C PRO A 26 -55.24 -35.49 13.18
N ARG A 27 -53.92 -35.73 13.23
CA ARG A 27 -53.32 -37.07 13.23
C ARG A 27 -53.28 -37.59 14.67
N GLY A 28 -53.45 -38.90 14.86
CA GLY A 28 -53.17 -39.57 16.14
C GLY A 28 -52.53 -40.92 15.91
N GLU A 29 -51.25 -41.05 16.27
CA GLU A 29 -50.62 -42.34 16.55
C GLU A 29 -50.61 -42.58 18.06
N MET A 30 -50.90 -43.80 18.49
CA MET A 30 -50.12 -44.45 19.56
C MET A 30 -50.41 -45.95 19.61
N ALA A 31 -49.39 -46.73 19.96
CA ALA A 31 -49.51 -48.18 20.13
C ALA A 31 -49.99 -48.53 21.55
N PHE A 32 -50.54 -49.73 21.73
CA PHE A 32 -50.46 -50.44 23.02
C PHE A 32 -50.44 -51.96 22.84
N ALA A 33 -49.97 -52.68 23.87
CA ALA A 33 -49.68 -54.10 23.86
C ALA A 33 -50.84 -54.99 24.40
N ALA A 34 -50.65 -56.30 24.29
CA ALA A 34 -51.65 -57.35 24.48
C ALA A 34 -52.26 -57.47 25.90
N ALA A 35 -53.53 -57.90 25.94
CA ALA A 35 -54.09 -58.74 27.01
C ALA A 35 -55.25 -59.60 26.50
N ASN A 36 -55.36 -60.80 27.04
CA ASN A 36 -56.02 -62.00 26.54
C ASN A 36 -57.49 -62.19 27.03
N VAL A 37 -58.20 -63.21 26.52
CA VAL A 37 -59.33 -63.98 27.14
C VAL A 37 -60.82 -63.60 26.90
N LEU A 38 -61.58 -64.62 26.41
CA LEU A 38 -63.04 -64.92 26.41
C LEU A 38 -64.07 -63.77 26.21
N ALA A 39 -64.84 -63.66 25.11
CA ALA A 39 -65.76 -64.58 24.39
C ALA A 39 -67.22 -64.64 24.92
N LEU A 40 -68.20 -64.40 24.04
CA LEU A 40 -69.57 -64.96 24.02
C LEU A 40 -70.27 -64.66 22.66
N PHE A 41 -71.43 -65.28 22.38
CA PHE A 41 -71.99 -65.46 21.02
C PHE A 41 -72.95 -64.37 20.50
N ALA A 42 -72.96 -64.19 19.17
CA ALA A 42 -74.18 -64.05 18.36
C ALA A 42 -73.90 -64.49 16.90
N SER A 43 -74.85 -65.17 16.26
CA SER A 43 -74.66 -65.76 14.91
C SER A 43 -75.65 -65.22 13.89
N ALA A 44 -75.18 -64.82 12.71
CA ALA A 44 -75.97 -64.65 11.50
C ALA A 44 -75.09 -65.01 10.28
N ALA A 45 -75.67 -65.66 9.27
CA ALA A 45 -74.92 -66.29 8.18
C ALA A 45 -75.19 -65.64 6.82
N LEU A 46 -74.21 -65.70 5.91
CA LEU A 46 -74.32 -66.22 4.53
C LEU A 46 -73.02 -65.97 3.73
N GLY A 47 -72.74 -66.84 2.75
CA GLY A 47 -71.73 -66.59 1.71
C GLY A 47 -70.29 -67.02 2.03
N ILE A 48 -70.02 -68.34 2.04
CA ILE A 48 -68.63 -68.83 1.95
C ILE A 48 -68.12 -68.63 0.52
N ALA A 49 -67.50 -67.48 0.27
CA ALA A 49 -66.52 -67.34 -0.79
C ALA A 49 -65.13 -67.38 -0.15
N HIS A 50 -64.46 -68.54 -0.19
CA HIS A 50 -63.01 -68.54 -0.04
C HIS A 50 -62.44 -67.78 -1.22
N ALA A 51 -62.05 -66.52 -1.01
CA ALA A 51 -61.11 -65.85 -1.88
C ALA A 51 -59.81 -66.65 -1.82
N GLY A 52 -59.63 -67.57 -2.78
CA GLY A 52 -58.54 -68.53 -2.77
C GLY A 52 -57.21 -67.78 -2.68
N ALA A 53 -56.50 -67.95 -1.56
CA ALA A 53 -55.19 -67.35 -1.37
C ALA A 53 -54.34 -67.70 -2.60
N ALA A 54 -53.89 -66.68 -3.33
CA ALA A 54 -53.23 -66.89 -4.61
C ALA A 54 -51.97 -67.74 -4.38
N GLN A 55 -52.05 -69.02 -4.76
CA GLN A 55 -51.10 -70.05 -4.32
C GLN A 55 -49.66 -69.55 -4.52
N ALA A 56 -48.95 -69.39 -3.41
CA ALA A 56 -47.60 -68.86 -3.42
C ALA A 56 -46.72 -69.77 -4.27
N CYS A 57 -45.98 -69.18 -5.21
CA CYS A 57 -44.96 -69.92 -5.94
C CYS A 57 -43.85 -70.34 -4.97
N GLN A 58 -43.17 -71.44 -5.26
CA GLN A 58 -41.97 -71.82 -4.52
C GLN A 58 -40.88 -70.75 -4.68
N VAL A 59 -39.94 -70.69 -3.74
CA VAL A 59 -38.79 -69.78 -3.83
C VAL A 59 -38.05 -69.99 -5.15
N GLY A 60 -37.62 -68.91 -5.80
CA GLY A 60 -37.06 -68.93 -7.15
C GLY A 60 -38.07 -68.99 -8.29
N TYR A 61 -39.38 -69.05 -8.00
CA TYR A 61 -40.44 -69.04 -9.01
C TYR A 61 -41.39 -67.86 -8.81
N GLY A 62 -41.86 -67.25 -9.89
CA GLY A 62 -42.83 -66.16 -9.89
C GLY A 62 -43.98 -66.42 -10.85
N ARG A 63 -45.07 -65.66 -10.67
CA ARG A 63 -46.30 -65.79 -11.45
C ARG A 63 -46.46 -64.57 -12.36
N PRO A 64 -46.25 -64.70 -13.69
CA PRO A 64 -46.46 -63.62 -14.63
C PRO A 64 -47.88 -63.06 -14.57
N GLU A 65 -48.04 -61.79 -14.92
CA GLU A 65 -49.36 -61.14 -14.98
C GLU A 65 -50.27 -61.91 -15.97
N GLN A 66 -51.47 -62.26 -15.50
CA GLN A 66 -52.44 -63.16 -16.17
C GLN A 66 -52.04 -64.66 -16.32
N SER A 67 -50.89 -65.11 -15.84
CA SER A 67 -50.57 -66.55 -15.75
C SER A 67 -51.25 -67.22 -14.55
N THR A 68 -51.54 -68.51 -14.64
CA THR A 68 -51.82 -69.41 -13.49
C THR A 68 -50.61 -70.26 -13.09
N VAL A 69 -49.61 -70.37 -13.96
CA VAL A 69 -48.41 -71.20 -13.77
C VAL A 69 -47.26 -70.36 -13.21
N CYS A 70 -46.59 -70.90 -12.19
CA CYS A 70 -45.34 -70.38 -11.66
C CYS A 70 -44.18 -70.72 -12.62
N VAL A 71 -43.44 -69.71 -13.08
CA VAL A 71 -42.25 -69.87 -13.93
C VAL A 71 -40.99 -69.57 -13.11
N GLN A 72 -39.88 -70.25 -13.42
CA GLN A 72 -38.60 -69.99 -12.76
C GLN A 72 -38.14 -68.56 -13.07
N CYS A 73 -37.64 -67.83 -12.07
CA CYS A 73 -37.14 -66.47 -12.26
C CYS A 73 -35.91 -66.47 -13.15
N GLY A 74 -35.94 -65.69 -14.23
CA GLY A 74 -34.82 -65.54 -15.16
C GLY A 74 -33.70 -64.68 -14.57
N ALA A 75 -32.55 -64.65 -15.27
CA ALA A 75 -31.42 -63.78 -14.94
C ALA A 75 -31.89 -62.33 -14.73
N GLY A 76 -31.37 -61.69 -13.68
CA GLY A 76 -31.77 -60.37 -13.21
C GLY A 76 -33.07 -60.35 -12.38
N THR A 77 -33.68 -61.49 -12.07
CA THR A 77 -34.95 -61.53 -11.30
C THR A 77 -34.95 -62.60 -10.21
N TRP A 78 -35.69 -62.35 -9.12
CA TRP A 78 -35.76 -63.21 -7.93
C TRP A 78 -37.17 -63.30 -7.35
N ASN A 79 -37.46 -64.34 -6.56
CA ASN A 79 -38.66 -64.36 -5.70
C ASN A 79 -38.49 -65.20 -4.44
N ASN A 80 -38.76 -64.60 -3.28
CA ASN A 80 -38.78 -65.25 -1.97
C ASN A 80 -40.10 -65.96 -1.65
N GLY A 81 -40.74 -66.56 -2.66
CA GLY A 81 -42.07 -67.17 -2.54
C GLY A 81 -43.21 -66.16 -2.31
N SER A 82 -43.02 -64.89 -2.66
CA SER A 82 -44.12 -63.91 -2.65
C SER A 82 -45.17 -64.27 -3.71
N PRO A 83 -46.48 -64.08 -3.46
CA PRO A 83 -47.51 -64.21 -4.48
C PRO A 83 -47.42 -63.02 -5.46
N GLY A 84 -46.81 -63.24 -6.62
CA GLY A 84 -46.62 -62.22 -7.66
C GLY A 84 -45.56 -62.62 -8.70
N PRO A 85 -45.24 -61.74 -9.67
CA PRO A 85 -44.15 -61.95 -10.62
C PRO A 85 -42.78 -61.89 -9.93
N CYS A 86 -41.75 -62.39 -10.61
CA CYS A 86 -40.37 -62.26 -10.12
C CYS A 86 -39.98 -60.78 -10.02
N LYS A 87 -39.45 -60.39 -8.86
CA LYS A 87 -38.93 -59.05 -8.58
C LYS A 87 -37.63 -58.85 -9.36
N ARG A 88 -37.38 -57.63 -9.85
CA ARG A 88 -36.13 -57.31 -10.53
C ARG A 88 -35.01 -57.08 -9.50
N CYS A 89 -33.79 -57.41 -9.88
CA CYS A 89 -32.61 -56.88 -9.18
C CYS A 89 -32.59 -55.34 -9.28
N PRO A 90 -32.38 -54.59 -8.18
CA PRO A 90 -32.32 -53.13 -8.21
C PRO A 90 -31.25 -52.61 -9.17
N ALA A 91 -31.45 -51.40 -9.70
CA ALA A 91 -30.42 -50.71 -10.48
C ALA A 91 -29.10 -50.63 -9.69
N GLY A 92 -27.99 -50.89 -10.37
CA GLY A 92 -26.66 -51.08 -9.79
C GLY A 92 -26.35 -52.52 -9.37
N THR A 93 -27.30 -53.45 -9.51
CA THR A 93 -27.10 -54.88 -9.23
C THR A 93 -27.57 -55.76 -10.40
N TRP A 94 -27.02 -56.97 -10.50
CA TRP A 94 -27.28 -57.94 -11.57
C TRP A 94 -27.32 -59.36 -11.01
N SER A 95 -27.95 -60.32 -11.69
CA SER A 95 -27.83 -61.73 -11.30
C SER A 95 -27.88 -62.68 -12.50
N THR A 96 -26.93 -63.61 -12.57
CA THR A 96 -26.93 -64.69 -13.55
C THR A 96 -27.63 -65.95 -13.06
N VAL A 97 -28.11 -65.99 -11.81
CA VAL A 97 -28.65 -67.20 -11.15
C VAL A 97 -30.09 -67.46 -11.59
N PRO A 98 -30.39 -68.56 -12.31
CA PRO A 98 -31.76 -68.93 -12.65
C PRO A 98 -32.49 -69.45 -11.42
N GLY A 99 -33.64 -68.86 -11.09
CA GLY A 99 -34.43 -69.20 -9.91
C GLY A 99 -33.88 -68.61 -8.61
N ALA A 100 -33.31 -67.40 -8.65
CA ALA A 100 -32.88 -66.69 -7.44
C ALA A 100 -34.02 -66.55 -6.41
N ASP A 101 -33.76 -66.96 -5.18
CA ASP A 101 -34.73 -66.97 -4.07
C ASP A 101 -34.84 -65.64 -3.31
N SER A 102 -33.86 -64.75 -3.48
CA SER A 102 -33.67 -63.59 -2.59
C SER A 102 -32.93 -62.45 -3.28
N GLU A 103 -33.12 -61.23 -2.78
CA GLU A 103 -32.44 -60.03 -3.28
C GLU A 103 -30.91 -60.12 -3.10
N SER A 104 -30.43 -60.88 -2.11
CA SER A 104 -29.02 -61.21 -1.90
C SER A 104 -28.35 -61.97 -3.05
N MET A 105 -29.12 -62.56 -3.97
CA MET A 105 -28.61 -63.15 -5.21
C MET A 105 -28.29 -62.09 -6.29
N CYS A 106 -28.71 -60.84 -6.10
CA CYS A 106 -28.35 -59.71 -6.95
C CYS A 106 -26.98 -59.16 -6.56
N GLN A 107 -25.95 -59.54 -7.31
CA GLN A 107 -24.58 -59.09 -7.14
C GLN A 107 -24.46 -57.61 -7.53
N PRO A 108 -23.70 -56.79 -6.78
CA PRO A 108 -23.45 -55.41 -7.18
C PRO A 108 -22.62 -55.34 -8.48
N CYS A 109 -22.85 -54.30 -9.28
CA CYS A 109 -21.87 -53.89 -10.27
C CYS A 109 -20.51 -53.61 -9.57
N PRO A 110 -19.37 -54.06 -10.11
CA PRO A 110 -18.07 -53.93 -9.44
C PRO A 110 -17.64 -52.46 -9.26
N ALA A 111 -16.65 -52.23 -8.39
CA ALA A 111 -16.04 -50.92 -8.21
C ALA A 111 -15.58 -50.32 -9.55
N GLY A 112 -15.69 -49.00 -9.68
CA GLY A 112 -15.47 -48.29 -10.94
C GLY A 112 -16.59 -48.46 -11.99
N THR A 113 -17.71 -49.12 -11.67
CA THR A 113 -18.85 -49.30 -12.59
C THR A 113 -20.21 -49.00 -11.94
N TRP A 114 -21.22 -48.78 -12.78
CA TRP A 114 -22.60 -48.46 -12.40
C TRP A 114 -23.59 -49.06 -13.40
N SER A 115 -24.88 -49.19 -13.05
CA SER A 115 -25.92 -49.53 -14.05
C SER A 115 -27.29 -48.97 -13.67
N SER A 116 -27.93 -48.27 -14.60
CA SER A 116 -29.34 -47.85 -14.44
C SER A 116 -30.35 -48.95 -14.80
N GLN A 117 -29.90 -50.13 -15.23
CA GLN A 117 -30.78 -51.23 -15.62
C GLN A 117 -31.30 -52.00 -14.40
N GLU A 118 -32.57 -51.79 -14.05
CA GLU A 118 -33.29 -52.73 -13.19
C GLU A 118 -33.46 -54.08 -13.90
N GLY A 119 -33.12 -55.16 -13.19
CA GLY A 119 -33.17 -56.52 -13.72
C GLY A 119 -32.03 -56.85 -14.68
N ALA A 120 -30.83 -56.33 -14.42
CA ALA A 120 -29.64 -56.65 -15.20
C ALA A 120 -29.31 -58.17 -15.15
N PRO A 121 -29.20 -58.86 -16.30
CA PRO A 121 -29.00 -60.32 -16.34
C PRO A 121 -27.54 -60.75 -16.13
N SER A 122 -26.57 -59.83 -16.19
CA SER A 122 -25.15 -60.11 -15.94
C SER A 122 -24.34 -58.84 -15.68
N ALA A 123 -23.09 -59.00 -15.24
CA ALA A 123 -22.13 -57.91 -15.10
C ALA A 123 -21.88 -57.11 -16.40
N ALA A 124 -22.22 -57.63 -17.58
CA ALA A 124 -22.10 -56.90 -18.84
C ALA A 124 -23.05 -55.69 -18.95
N SER A 125 -24.09 -55.63 -18.11
CA SER A 125 -24.95 -54.43 -17.96
C SER A 125 -24.30 -53.30 -17.14
N CYS A 126 -23.15 -53.54 -16.53
CA CYS A 126 -22.43 -52.55 -15.72
C CYS A 126 -21.55 -51.67 -16.62
N GLN A 127 -21.90 -50.39 -16.73
CA GLN A 127 -21.17 -49.38 -17.47
C GLN A 127 -20.03 -48.80 -16.62
N SER A 128 -18.90 -48.49 -17.23
CA SER A 128 -17.78 -47.86 -16.53
C SER A 128 -18.15 -46.47 -16.00
N CYS A 129 -17.58 -46.08 -14.85
CA CYS A 129 -17.52 -44.68 -14.45
C CYS A 129 -16.86 -43.87 -15.59
N PRO A 130 -17.44 -42.71 -15.99
CA PRO A 130 -16.88 -41.91 -17.07
C PRO A 130 -15.57 -41.23 -16.65
N ARG A 131 -14.84 -40.69 -17.64
CA ARG A 131 -13.66 -39.85 -17.39
C ARG A 131 -13.97 -38.72 -16.39
N GLY A 132 -12.97 -38.35 -15.62
CA GLY A 132 -13.08 -37.41 -14.50
C GLY A 132 -13.77 -38.01 -13.26
N ARG A 133 -14.12 -39.30 -13.25
CA ARG A 133 -14.79 -39.95 -12.12
C ARG A 133 -14.21 -41.33 -11.79
N TRP A 134 -14.35 -41.72 -10.53
CA TRP A 134 -13.90 -43.01 -9.99
C TRP A 134 -14.88 -43.53 -8.92
N SER A 135 -14.82 -44.81 -8.57
CA SER A 135 -15.40 -45.28 -7.31
C SER A 135 -14.74 -46.53 -6.79
N ASP A 136 -14.41 -46.51 -5.50
CA ASP A 136 -13.94 -47.65 -4.70
C ASP A 136 -15.08 -48.61 -4.33
N ARG A 137 -16.34 -48.16 -4.45
CA ARG A 137 -17.55 -48.93 -4.14
C ARG A 137 -18.24 -49.43 -5.41
N GLY A 138 -18.75 -50.65 -5.34
CA GLY A 138 -19.70 -51.18 -6.32
C GLY A 138 -21.15 -50.78 -6.01
N GLY A 139 -22.10 -51.32 -6.77
CA GLY A 139 -23.53 -51.19 -6.52
C GLY A 139 -24.16 -49.87 -6.99
N LEU A 140 -23.46 -49.08 -7.80
CA LEU A 140 -23.91 -47.74 -8.21
C LEU A 140 -25.00 -47.81 -9.28
N SER A 141 -26.05 -47.00 -9.18
CA SER A 141 -27.19 -46.98 -10.10
C SER A 141 -27.12 -45.87 -11.18
N GLN A 142 -26.16 -44.95 -11.08
CA GLN A 142 -26.03 -43.79 -11.97
C GLN A 142 -24.58 -43.27 -12.06
N PRO A 143 -24.15 -42.65 -13.18
CA PRO A 143 -22.76 -42.21 -13.37
C PRO A 143 -22.35 -41.06 -12.45
N LEU A 144 -23.32 -40.31 -11.92
CA LEU A 144 -23.08 -39.20 -10.99
C LEU A 144 -22.71 -39.68 -9.56
N GLN A 145 -23.00 -40.94 -9.22
CA GLN A 145 -22.54 -41.55 -7.96
C GLN A 145 -21.06 -41.97 -8.00
N CYS A 146 -20.45 -42.06 -9.19
CA CYS A 146 -19.00 -42.12 -9.30
C CYS A 146 -18.42 -40.78 -8.80
N THR A 147 -17.56 -40.84 -7.78
CA THR A 147 -16.87 -39.70 -7.18
C THR A 147 -16.12 -38.91 -8.24
N ALA A 148 -16.40 -37.62 -8.35
CA ALA A 148 -15.68 -36.74 -9.27
C ALA A 148 -14.25 -36.47 -8.77
N CYS A 149 -13.31 -36.34 -9.71
CA CYS A 149 -12.03 -35.68 -9.43
C CYS A 149 -12.29 -34.26 -8.92
N SER A 150 -11.59 -33.84 -7.87
CA SER A 150 -11.79 -32.52 -7.27
C SER A 150 -11.37 -31.40 -8.23
N PRO A 151 -11.94 -30.18 -8.10
CA PRO A 151 -11.39 -28.99 -8.76
C PRO A 151 -9.86 -28.91 -8.59
N GLY A 152 -9.18 -28.48 -9.65
CA GLY A 152 -7.72 -28.56 -9.79
C GLY A 152 -7.19 -29.92 -10.26
N THR A 153 -8.03 -30.94 -10.42
CA THR A 153 -7.61 -32.27 -10.91
C THR A 153 -8.52 -32.80 -12.02
N PHE A 154 -7.95 -33.58 -12.94
CA PHE A 154 -8.64 -34.22 -14.07
C PHE A 154 -8.33 -35.72 -14.13
N GLY A 155 -9.18 -36.53 -14.77
CA GLY A 155 -8.98 -37.98 -14.86
C GLY A 155 -9.28 -38.55 -16.24
N VAL A 156 -8.27 -39.06 -16.95
CA VAL A 156 -8.38 -39.51 -18.35
C VAL A 156 -8.87 -40.96 -18.53
N SER A 157 -8.86 -41.77 -17.47
CA SER A 157 -9.30 -43.18 -17.52
C SER A 157 -10.79 -43.31 -17.26
N VAL A 158 -11.44 -44.23 -17.98
CA VAL A 158 -12.78 -44.74 -17.63
C VAL A 158 -12.63 -45.92 -16.66
N GLY A 159 -13.68 -46.21 -15.89
CA GLY A 159 -13.73 -47.40 -15.02
C GLY A 159 -12.84 -47.32 -13.77
N ALA A 160 -12.36 -46.13 -13.41
CA ALA A 160 -11.38 -45.97 -12.34
C ALA A 160 -11.93 -46.33 -10.95
N THR A 161 -11.12 -47.04 -10.17
CA THR A 161 -11.49 -47.59 -8.85
C THR A 161 -10.96 -46.79 -7.65
N SER A 162 -10.15 -45.76 -7.88
CA SER A 162 -9.55 -44.94 -6.80
C SER A 162 -9.23 -43.53 -7.26
N GLN A 163 -9.05 -42.62 -6.29
CA GLN A 163 -8.68 -41.22 -6.52
C GLN A 163 -7.32 -41.05 -7.24
N ALA A 164 -6.47 -42.07 -7.29
CA ALA A 164 -5.17 -42.02 -7.97
C ALA A 164 -5.26 -41.78 -9.50
N VAL A 165 -6.45 -41.89 -10.10
CA VAL A 165 -6.72 -41.45 -11.49
C VAL A 165 -6.71 -39.93 -11.66
N CYS A 166 -6.94 -39.17 -10.58
CA CYS A 166 -7.12 -37.73 -10.62
C CYS A 166 -5.76 -37.01 -10.60
N GLN A 167 -5.26 -36.68 -11.78
CA GLN A 167 -4.03 -35.95 -12.00
C GLN A 167 -4.24 -34.46 -11.74
N SER A 168 -3.33 -33.81 -11.02
CA SER A 168 -3.37 -32.36 -10.82
C SER A 168 -3.14 -31.61 -12.13
N CYS A 169 -3.86 -30.52 -12.34
CA CYS A 169 -3.47 -29.51 -13.33
C CYS A 169 -2.02 -29.08 -13.08
N PRO A 170 -1.18 -28.89 -14.12
CA PRO A 170 0.21 -28.47 -13.96
C PRO A 170 0.39 -27.16 -13.17
N ALA A 171 1.62 -26.92 -12.71
CA ALA A 171 1.99 -25.59 -12.21
C ALA A 171 1.70 -24.52 -13.27
N GLY A 172 1.31 -23.32 -12.84
CA GLY A 172 0.82 -22.26 -13.72
C GLY A 172 -0.61 -22.44 -14.24
N LYS A 173 -1.29 -23.56 -13.95
CA LYS A 173 -2.67 -23.83 -14.39
C LYS A 173 -3.64 -24.04 -13.22
N TRP A 174 -4.93 -23.87 -13.48
CA TRP A 174 -6.04 -24.04 -12.54
C TRP A 174 -7.28 -24.63 -13.22
N SER A 175 -8.17 -25.27 -12.46
CA SER A 175 -9.49 -25.68 -12.97
C SER A 175 -10.56 -25.66 -11.87
N ALA A 176 -11.67 -24.98 -12.13
CA ALA A 176 -12.84 -24.99 -11.23
C ALA A 176 -13.77 -26.20 -11.45
N LEU A 177 -13.53 -27.01 -12.48
CA LEU A 177 -14.44 -28.09 -12.85
C LEU A 177 -14.20 -29.35 -11.98
N ALA A 178 -15.15 -29.64 -11.10
CA ALA A 178 -15.23 -30.96 -10.47
C ALA A 178 -15.57 -32.02 -11.53
N GLY A 179 -14.68 -32.99 -11.71
CA GLY A 179 -14.82 -34.06 -12.71
C GLY A 179 -14.32 -33.69 -14.10
N ALA A 180 -13.29 -32.84 -14.21
CA ALA A 180 -12.59 -32.62 -15.47
C ALA A 180 -12.09 -33.96 -16.06
N HIS A 181 -12.33 -34.16 -17.36
CA HIS A 181 -12.09 -35.45 -18.04
C HIS A 181 -10.75 -35.52 -18.81
N ASP A 182 -10.05 -34.38 -18.92
CA ASP A 182 -8.72 -34.23 -19.51
C ASP A 182 -8.11 -32.86 -19.12
N GLU A 183 -6.86 -32.63 -19.52
CA GLU A 183 -6.09 -31.42 -19.22
C GLU A 183 -6.59 -30.15 -19.93
N SER A 184 -7.47 -30.23 -20.95
CA SER A 184 -7.97 -29.02 -21.63
C SER A 184 -8.78 -28.10 -20.71
N HIS A 185 -9.27 -28.67 -19.60
CA HIS A 185 -9.98 -28.01 -18.52
C HIS A 185 -9.02 -27.29 -17.53
N CYS A 186 -7.71 -27.45 -17.67
CA CYS A 186 -6.67 -26.79 -16.88
C CYS A 186 -6.25 -25.46 -17.55
N HIS A 187 -7.03 -24.43 -17.28
CA HIS A 187 -6.82 -23.08 -17.79
C HIS A 187 -5.56 -22.45 -17.19
N ASP A 188 -4.89 -21.59 -17.95
CA ASP A 188 -3.70 -20.90 -17.48
C ASP A 188 -4.03 -19.84 -16.42
N CYS A 189 -3.12 -19.66 -15.46
CA CYS A 189 -3.06 -18.45 -14.65
C CYS A 189 -2.88 -17.25 -15.59
N PRO A 190 -3.71 -16.19 -15.48
CA PRO A 190 -3.67 -15.07 -16.42
C PRO A 190 -2.36 -14.27 -16.34
N ALA A 191 -2.07 -13.50 -17.38
CA ALA A 191 -0.97 -12.52 -17.36
C ALA A 191 -1.07 -11.60 -16.12
N GLY A 192 0.08 -11.21 -15.58
CA GLY A 192 0.20 -10.58 -14.26
C GLY A 192 0.15 -11.54 -13.08
N THR A 193 -0.06 -12.84 -13.29
CA THR A 193 -0.07 -13.85 -12.21
C THR A 193 0.85 -15.04 -12.53
N TRP A 194 1.09 -15.90 -11.53
CA TRP A 194 1.91 -17.10 -11.61
C TRP A 194 1.47 -18.15 -10.57
N SER A 195 1.88 -19.41 -10.72
CA SER A 195 1.80 -20.41 -9.64
C SER A 195 2.87 -21.48 -9.78
N GLY A 196 3.70 -21.64 -8.75
CA GLY A 196 4.59 -22.81 -8.62
C GLY A 196 3.88 -24.07 -8.12
N THR A 197 2.64 -23.93 -7.66
CA THR A 197 1.83 -25.02 -7.07
C THR A 197 0.91 -25.62 -8.14
N PRO A 198 1.06 -26.92 -8.47
CA PRO A 198 0.08 -27.64 -9.29
C PRO A 198 -1.26 -27.80 -8.57
N GLY A 199 -2.32 -28.08 -9.32
CA GLY A 199 -3.61 -28.50 -8.75
C GLY A 199 -4.48 -27.37 -8.22
N LEU A 200 -4.35 -26.15 -8.74
CA LEU A 200 -5.19 -25.02 -8.31
C LEU A 200 -6.67 -25.22 -8.70
N ALA A 201 -7.56 -25.06 -7.72
CA ALA A 201 -9.01 -25.18 -7.87
C ALA A 201 -9.68 -23.90 -8.41
N ALA A 202 -9.00 -22.74 -8.38
CA ALA A 202 -9.57 -21.48 -8.86
C ALA A 202 -8.49 -20.47 -9.31
N MET A 203 -8.83 -19.64 -10.30
CA MET A 203 -8.01 -18.53 -10.80
C MET A 203 -7.50 -17.61 -9.69
N GLY A 204 -8.30 -17.38 -8.64
CA GLY A 204 -7.94 -16.55 -7.48
C GLY A 204 -6.80 -17.09 -6.62
N GLN A 205 -6.35 -18.34 -6.85
CA GLN A 205 -5.19 -18.94 -6.19
C GLN A 205 -3.88 -18.71 -6.96
N CYS A 206 -3.93 -18.20 -8.20
CA CYS A 206 -2.75 -17.73 -8.91
C CYS A 206 -2.15 -16.52 -8.16
N ALA A 207 -0.89 -16.63 -7.76
CA ALA A 207 -0.17 -15.58 -7.07
C ALA A 207 0.02 -14.37 -7.99
N LYS A 208 -0.25 -13.17 -7.49
CA LYS A 208 -0.11 -11.93 -8.25
C LYS A 208 1.37 -11.54 -8.35
N CYS A 209 1.77 -10.95 -9.48
CA CYS A 209 2.98 -10.13 -9.49
C CYS A 209 2.81 -8.94 -8.52
N PRO A 210 3.80 -8.66 -7.66
CA PRO A 210 3.76 -7.53 -6.74
C PRO A 210 3.81 -6.18 -7.49
N ALA A 211 3.50 -5.10 -6.77
CA ALA A 211 3.71 -3.74 -7.26
C ALA A 211 5.17 -3.53 -7.69
N GLY A 212 5.37 -2.63 -8.64
CA GLY A 212 6.65 -2.42 -9.32
C GLY A 212 7.05 -3.55 -10.29
N THR A 213 6.22 -4.58 -10.48
CA THR A 213 6.51 -5.70 -11.40
C THR A 213 5.32 -6.07 -12.29
N TRP A 214 5.60 -6.67 -13.45
CA TRP A 214 4.60 -7.04 -14.46
C TRP A 214 4.98 -8.34 -15.17
N ASN A 215 3.99 -9.08 -15.68
CA ASN A 215 4.21 -10.31 -16.43
C ASN A 215 3.24 -10.42 -17.60
N ALA A 216 3.75 -10.52 -18.83
CA ALA A 216 2.93 -10.67 -20.04
C ALA A 216 2.61 -12.13 -20.41
N GLN A 217 3.15 -13.13 -19.70
CA GLN A 217 3.00 -14.55 -20.03
C GLN A 217 1.98 -15.23 -19.10
N PRO A 218 0.81 -15.66 -19.62
CA PRO A 218 -0.06 -16.61 -18.93
C PRO A 218 0.68 -17.93 -18.64
N GLY A 219 0.16 -18.73 -17.71
CA GLY A 219 0.72 -20.06 -17.40
C GLY A 219 2.04 -20.02 -16.63
N SER A 220 2.48 -18.84 -16.18
CA SER A 220 3.77 -18.65 -15.53
C SER A 220 3.88 -19.41 -14.21
N THR A 221 5.04 -20.03 -13.96
CA THR A 221 5.24 -20.97 -12.85
C THR A 221 6.01 -20.40 -11.65
N SER A 222 6.54 -19.17 -11.72
CA SER A 222 7.30 -18.58 -10.61
C SER A 222 7.28 -17.05 -10.63
N LEU A 223 7.62 -16.46 -9.47
CA LEU A 223 7.80 -15.01 -9.32
C LEU A 223 8.86 -14.43 -10.28
N ALA A 224 9.81 -15.23 -10.78
CA ALA A 224 10.83 -14.78 -11.72
C ALA A 224 10.27 -14.38 -13.10
N ALA A 225 9.02 -14.72 -13.42
CA ALA A 225 8.32 -14.21 -14.60
C ALA A 225 7.78 -12.76 -14.41
N CYS A 226 7.76 -12.25 -13.18
CA CYS A 226 7.38 -10.87 -12.88
C CYS A 226 8.59 -9.94 -13.11
N ASN A 227 8.64 -9.35 -14.30
CA ASN A 227 9.66 -8.40 -14.72
C ASN A 227 9.51 -7.09 -13.93
N ALA A 228 10.61 -6.50 -13.47
CA ALA A 228 10.58 -5.21 -12.81
C ALA A 228 10.21 -4.06 -13.78
N CYS A 229 9.57 -3.01 -13.26
CA CYS A 229 9.52 -1.72 -13.93
C CYS A 229 10.93 -1.12 -14.02
N ALA A 230 11.29 -0.58 -15.17
CA ALA A 230 12.64 -0.03 -15.41
C ALA A 230 12.88 1.25 -14.59
N PRO A 231 14.15 1.60 -14.27
CA PRO A 231 14.49 2.92 -13.73
C PRO A 231 13.87 4.07 -14.55
N GLY A 232 13.43 5.11 -13.84
CA GLY A 232 12.59 6.18 -14.37
C GLY A 232 11.10 5.83 -14.48
N THR A 233 10.67 4.63 -14.05
CA THR A 233 9.26 4.23 -14.04
C THR A 233 8.86 3.61 -12.71
N TRP A 234 7.55 3.57 -12.43
CA TRP A 234 6.97 3.01 -11.20
C TRP A 234 5.60 2.39 -11.48
N SER A 235 5.10 1.47 -10.64
CA SER A 235 3.73 0.98 -10.75
C SER A 235 3.11 0.46 -9.45
N GLY A 236 2.03 1.09 -9.00
CA GLY A 236 1.20 0.59 -7.89
C GLY A 236 0.27 -0.58 -8.26
N ALA A 237 0.32 -1.07 -9.50
CA ALA A 237 -0.59 -2.10 -9.99
C ALA A 237 -0.16 -3.51 -9.56
N LEU A 238 -0.96 -4.14 -8.69
CA LEU A 238 -0.85 -5.58 -8.43
C LEU A 238 -1.34 -6.38 -9.64
N ALA A 239 -0.61 -7.45 -10.00
CA ALA A 239 -0.87 -8.26 -11.18
C ALA A 239 -0.89 -7.49 -12.51
N ALA A 240 0.06 -6.56 -12.71
CA ALA A 240 0.22 -5.88 -13.99
C ALA A 240 0.55 -6.89 -15.12
N ALA A 241 -0.28 -6.90 -16.17
CA ALA A 241 -0.14 -7.81 -17.31
C ALA A 241 0.87 -7.35 -18.37
N SER A 242 1.49 -6.16 -18.21
CA SER A 242 2.36 -5.56 -19.23
C SER A 242 3.18 -4.40 -18.69
N ALA A 243 4.33 -4.12 -19.34
CA ALA A 243 5.17 -2.95 -19.06
C ALA A 243 4.45 -1.59 -19.19
N SER A 244 3.31 -1.53 -19.90
CA SER A 244 2.51 -0.29 -20.01
C SER A 244 1.86 0.15 -18.69
N HIS A 245 1.88 -0.71 -17.66
CA HIS A 245 1.48 -0.33 -16.30
C HIS A 245 2.60 0.40 -15.54
N CYS A 246 3.85 0.35 -16.03
CA CYS A 246 4.97 1.12 -15.48
C CYS A 246 4.87 2.58 -15.93
N THR A 247 4.31 3.41 -15.06
CA THR A 247 4.13 4.85 -15.27
C THR A 247 5.48 5.54 -15.19
N LYS A 248 5.79 6.44 -16.13
CA LYS A 248 7.02 7.23 -16.09
C LYS A 248 7.01 8.23 -14.93
N CYS A 249 8.15 8.47 -14.29
CA CYS A 249 8.31 9.61 -13.38
C CYS A 249 7.99 10.92 -14.12
N PRO A 250 7.21 11.85 -13.52
CA PRO A 250 6.86 13.11 -14.16
C PRO A 250 8.09 14.02 -14.34
N PRO A 251 8.07 14.96 -15.30
CA PRO A 251 9.09 15.99 -15.43
C PRO A 251 9.38 16.71 -14.10
N GLY A 252 10.66 16.99 -13.87
CA GLY A 252 11.17 17.51 -12.61
C GLY A 252 11.45 16.44 -11.55
N THR A 253 11.21 15.16 -11.84
CA THR A 253 11.52 14.02 -10.95
C THR A 253 12.27 12.90 -11.69
N TRP A 254 12.97 12.05 -10.94
CA TRP A 254 13.78 10.93 -11.45
C TRP A 254 13.74 9.75 -10.45
N ASN A 255 13.92 8.52 -10.91
CA ASN A 255 14.20 7.39 -10.01
C ASN A 255 15.27 6.46 -10.63
N SER A 256 16.15 5.91 -9.80
CA SER A 256 17.12 4.86 -10.20
C SER A 256 16.68 3.46 -9.75
N LYS A 257 15.62 3.36 -8.93
CA LYS A 257 15.06 2.10 -8.41
C LYS A 257 14.39 1.31 -9.54
N SER A 258 15.04 0.23 -9.99
CA SER A 258 14.36 -0.83 -10.72
C SER A 258 13.32 -1.48 -9.81
N GLY A 259 12.10 -1.68 -10.31
CA GLY A 259 10.98 -2.22 -9.54
C GLY A 259 10.33 -1.22 -8.58
N ALA A 260 10.38 0.08 -8.87
CA ALA A 260 9.64 1.07 -8.09
C ALA A 260 8.13 0.85 -8.15
N ASP A 261 7.49 0.93 -7.00
CA ASP A 261 6.13 0.51 -6.70
C ASP A 261 5.17 1.69 -6.45
N GLU A 262 5.69 2.87 -6.18
CA GLU A 262 4.89 4.09 -5.96
C GLU A 262 5.56 5.36 -6.51
N LEU A 263 4.77 6.43 -6.66
CA LEU A 263 5.22 7.72 -7.18
C LEU A 263 6.26 8.40 -6.27
N SER A 264 6.27 8.11 -4.97
CA SER A 264 7.21 8.68 -3.99
C SER A 264 8.67 8.37 -4.31
N GLU A 265 8.94 7.25 -4.99
CA GLU A 265 10.26 6.83 -5.47
C GLU A 265 10.81 7.78 -6.56
N CYS A 266 9.94 8.53 -7.24
CA CYS A 266 10.33 9.60 -8.15
C CYS A 266 10.84 10.82 -7.39
N THR A 267 12.10 10.75 -6.98
CA THR A 267 12.85 11.80 -6.30
C THR A 267 12.80 13.11 -7.09
N PRO A 268 12.40 14.24 -6.49
CA PRO A 268 12.38 15.53 -7.18
C PRO A 268 13.80 16.05 -7.45
N CYS A 269 13.99 16.74 -8.57
CA CYS A 269 15.17 17.57 -8.78
C CYS A 269 15.26 18.62 -7.65
N PRO A 270 16.45 18.82 -7.06
CA PRO A 270 16.61 19.77 -5.96
C PRO A 270 16.48 21.22 -6.45
N ALA A 271 16.28 22.14 -5.51
CA ALA A 271 16.14 23.55 -5.79
C ALA A 271 17.37 24.09 -6.56
N GLY A 272 17.10 24.99 -7.51
CA GLY A 272 18.07 25.48 -8.49
C GLY A 272 18.29 24.56 -9.69
N ARG A 273 17.61 23.40 -9.74
CA ARG A 273 17.68 22.44 -10.86
C ARG A 273 16.29 22.10 -11.42
N TRP A 274 16.28 21.64 -12.67
CA TRP A 274 15.08 21.29 -13.41
C TRP A 274 15.34 20.12 -14.39
N SER A 275 14.30 19.36 -14.73
CA SER A 275 14.37 18.30 -15.74
C SER A 275 13.08 18.25 -16.56
N SER A 276 13.18 18.36 -17.89
CA SER A 276 12.03 18.21 -18.79
C SER A 276 11.80 16.78 -19.26
N ALA A 277 12.57 15.81 -18.73
CA ALA A 277 12.49 14.41 -19.14
C ALA A 277 11.31 13.70 -18.46
N HIS A 278 10.52 12.96 -19.24
CA HIS A 278 9.55 12.01 -18.70
C HIS A 278 10.25 10.67 -18.47
N GLY A 279 10.24 10.21 -17.22
CA GLY A 279 10.87 8.96 -16.80
C GLY A 279 12.38 9.03 -16.78
N ALA A 280 12.93 10.05 -16.12
CA ALA A 280 14.36 10.15 -15.86
C ALA A 280 14.84 9.02 -14.94
N SER A 281 15.81 8.24 -15.41
CA SER A 281 16.41 7.11 -14.69
C SER A 281 17.49 7.51 -13.67
N ASP A 282 17.92 8.78 -13.67
CA ASP A 282 19.06 9.24 -12.88
C ASP A 282 19.04 10.76 -12.65
N PHE A 283 19.89 11.19 -11.72
CA PHE A 283 20.04 12.60 -11.34
C PHE A 283 20.53 13.49 -12.50
N SER A 284 21.38 13.02 -13.42
CA SER A 284 22.05 13.90 -14.41
C SER A 284 21.07 14.66 -15.31
N THR A 285 19.84 14.15 -15.46
CA THR A 285 18.72 14.85 -16.11
C THR A 285 18.33 16.18 -15.43
N CYS A 286 18.58 16.33 -14.12
CA CYS A 286 18.37 17.55 -13.33
C CYS A 286 19.43 18.62 -13.65
N LYS A 287 19.21 19.31 -14.78
CA LYS A 287 20.01 20.44 -15.29
C LYS A 287 20.00 21.60 -14.31
N ALA A 288 21.12 22.29 -14.18
CA ALA A 288 21.25 23.48 -13.35
C ALA A 288 20.64 24.71 -14.03
N CYS A 289 20.13 25.66 -13.24
CA CYS A 289 20.05 27.04 -13.66
C CYS A 289 21.46 27.62 -13.86
N GLY A 290 21.64 28.52 -14.83
CA GLY A 290 22.93 29.16 -15.10
C GLY A 290 23.38 30.11 -13.98
N VAL A 291 24.62 30.59 -14.07
CA VAL A 291 25.09 31.71 -13.23
C VAL A 291 24.22 32.95 -13.45
N GLY A 292 24.07 33.76 -12.39
CA GLY A 292 23.10 34.85 -12.34
C GLY A 292 21.62 34.41 -12.34
N MET A 293 21.31 33.11 -12.26
CA MET A 293 19.94 32.59 -12.14
C MET A 293 19.75 31.68 -10.92
N TYR A 294 18.51 31.55 -10.46
CA TYR A 294 18.12 30.74 -9.31
C TYR A 294 16.74 30.11 -9.47
N GLN A 295 16.42 29.09 -8.67
CA GLN A 295 15.06 28.53 -8.55
C GLN A 295 14.83 27.99 -7.13
N PRO A 296 13.99 28.61 -6.27
CA PRO A 296 13.77 28.13 -4.90
C PRO A 296 12.97 26.82 -4.80
N ALA A 297 12.22 26.42 -5.82
CA ALA A 297 11.33 25.26 -5.75
C ALA A 297 12.01 23.93 -6.15
N LEU A 298 11.62 22.85 -5.47
CA LEU A 298 11.94 21.46 -5.85
C LEU A 298 11.08 21.00 -7.05
N GLY A 299 11.49 19.91 -7.71
CA GLY A 299 10.60 19.14 -8.60
C GLY A 299 10.28 19.82 -9.93
N GLN A 300 11.20 20.61 -10.50
CA GLN A 300 10.87 21.58 -11.54
C GLN A 300 11.07 21.06 -12.98
N ALA A 301 10.12 21.37 -13.86
CA ALA A 301 9.97 20.69 -15.16
C ALA A 301 10.56 21.42 -16.40
N ASN A 302 10.98 22.68 -16.29
CA ASN A 302 11.31 23.52 -17.46
C ASN A 302 12.45 24.51 -17.15
N VAL A 303 13.23 24.92 -18.16
CA VAL A 303 14.28 25.95 -18.02
C VAL A 303 13.71 27.33 -17.69
N SER A 304 12.50 27.64 -18.14
CA SER A 304 11.86 28.96 -17.94
C SER A 304 11.57 29.30 -16.47
N VAL A 305 11.69 28.30 -15.57
CA VAL A 305 11.54 28.49 -14.13
C VAL A 305 12.79 29.10 -13.48
N CYS A 306 13.94 29.10 -14.17
CA CYS A 306 15.18 29.70 -13.71
C CYS A 306 15.05 31.23 -13.75
N ARG A 307 14.88 31.82 -12.58
CA ARG A 307 14.66 33.25 -12.39
C ARG A 307 16.02 33.96 -12.43
N ARG A 308 16.12 35.07 -13.17
CA ARG A 308 17.29 35.95 -13.11
C ARG A 308 17.40 36.56 -11.71
N CYS A 309 18.62 36.71 -11.18
CA CYS A 309 18.85 37.53 -10.00
C CYS A 309 18.36 38.96 -10.27
N ALA A 310 17.67 39.55 -9.30
CA ALA A 310 17.29 40.97 -9.34
C ALA A 310 18.49 41.85 -8.95
N PRO A 311 18.52 43.13 -9.35
CA PRO A 311 19.52 44.10 -8.90
C PRO A 311 19.77 44.06 -7.38
N GLY A 312 21.01 44.32 -6.98
CA GLY A 312 21.52 44.07 -5.62
C GLY A 312 21.73 42.59 -5.28
N ASN A 313 21.52 41.66 -6.20
CA ASN A 313 21.72 40.22 -5.98
C ASN A 313 22.50 39.57 -7.13
N TYR A 314 23.26 38.53 -6.82
CA TYR A 314 24.10 37.80 -7.76
C TYR A 314 24.06 36.28 -7.55
N SER A 315 24.58 35.54 -8.53
CA SER A 315 25.01 34.14 -8.32
C SER A 315 26.23 33.80 -9.16
N ALA A 316 27.37 33.56 -8.50
CA ALA A 316 28.59 33.08 -9.13
C ALA A 316 28.54 31.56 -9.43
N SER A 317 27.68 30.81 -8.73
CA SER A 317 27.52 29.36 -8.91
C SER A 317 26.33 28.99 -9.78
N MET A 318 26.44 27.89 -10.52
CA MET A 318 25.32 27.28 -11.24
C MET A 318 24.40 26.49 -10.29
N GLY A 319 23.10 26.60 -10.54
CA GLY A 319 22.09 25.75 -9.94
C GLY A 319 21.69 26.12 -8.52
N VAL A 320 21.81 27.40 -8.13
CA VAL A 320 21.49 27.86 -6.77
C VAL A 320 19.97 27.92 -6.49
N PRO A 321 19.53 27.67 -5.23
CA PRO A 321 18.13 27.82 -4.82
C PRO A 321 17.72 29.29 -4.64
N ALA A 322 18.69 30.18 -4.39
CA ALA A 322 18.48 31.61 -4.20
C ALA A 322 19.77 32.38 -4.53
N CYS A 323 19.64 33.54 -5.18
CA CYS A 323 20.75 34.47 -5.33
C CYS A 323 21.23 34.98 -3.97
N ALA A 324 22.50 35.34 -3.88
CA ALA A 324 23.05 36.08 -2.75
C ALA A 324 22.84 37.57 -2.93
N LYS A 325 22.65 38.32 -1.84
CA LYS A 325 22.76 39.78 -1.87
C LYS A 325 24.21 40.19 -2.09
N CYS A 326 24.45 41.26 -2.84
CA CYS A 326 25.79 41.87 -2.92
C CYS A 326 26.32 42.14 -1.50
N PRO A 327 27.53 41.68 -1.14
CA PRO A 327 28.09 41.92 0.17
C PRO A 327 28.45 43.40 0.37
N ALA A 328 28.65 43.80 1.63
CA ALA A 328 29.09 45.15 1.98
C ALA A 328 30.40 45.49 1.24
N GLY A 329 30.53 46.76 0.81
CA GLY A 329 31.59 47.19 -0.08
C GLY A 329 31.37 46.89 -1.56
N SER A 330 30.20 46.39 -1.97
CA SER A 330 29.84 46.12 -3.38
C SER A 330 28.39 46.48 -3.71
N TRP A 331 28.05 46.53 -4.99
CA TRP A 331 26.73 46.87 -5.55
C TRP A 331 26.47 46.16 -6.89
N ALA A 332 25.22 46.07 -7.33
CA ALA A 332 24.88 45.59 -8.68
C ALA A 332 23.56 46.19 -9.22
N SER A 333 23.64 46.83 -10.39
CA SER A 333 22.51 47.50 -11.05
C SER A 333 21.61 46.58 -11.87
N ASP A 334 22.12 45.42 -12.29
CA ASP A 334 21.57 44.67 -13.42
C ASP A 334 20.94 43.34 -13.03
N PHE A 335 19.96 42.92 -13.83
CA PHE A 335 19.41 41.57 -13.73
C PHE A 335 20.41 40.53 -14.22
N GLN A 336 20.41 39.36 -13.59
CA GLN A 336 21.29 38.23 -13.91
C GLN A 336 22.79 38.49 -13.64
N THR A 337 23.11 39.41 -12.73
CA THR A 337 24.48 39.66 -12.27
C THR A 337 25.13 38.37 -11.74
N THR A 338 26.37 38.08 -12.16
CA THR A 338 27.14 36.90 -11.75
C THR A 338 28.08 37.18 -10.58
N ALA A 339 28.64 38.40 -10.49
CA ALA A 339 29.44 38.90 -9.37
C ALA A 339 29.17 40.41 -9.19
N CYS A 340 29.22 40.92 -7.95
CA CYS A 340 28.91 42.32 -7.67
C CYS A 340 30.13 43.24 -7.84
N THR A 341 29.90 44.46 -8.31
CA THR A 341 30.95 45.46 -8.52
C THR A 341 31.39 46.02 -7.17
N VAL A 342 32.69 45.89 -6.85
CA VAL A 342 33.27 46.49 -5.63
C VAL A 342 33.20 48.01 -5.72
N CYS A 343 32.96 48.68 -4.58
CA CYS A 343 32.96 50.14 -4.49
C CYS A 343 34.34 50.71 -4.86
N PRO A 344 34.42 51.92 -5.47
CA PRO A 344 35.68 52.63 -5.68
C PRO A 344 36.50 52.81 -4.40
N GLN A 345 37.83 52.88 -4.54
CA GLN A 345 38.77 53.06 -3.43
C GLN A 345 38.35 54.24 -2.52
N GLY A 346 38.29 53.98 -1.20
CA GLY A 346 37.89 54.98 -0.20
C GLY A 346 36.37 55.14 -0.03
N THR A 347 35.57 54.39 -0.79
CA THR A 347 34.10 54.34 -0.65
C THR A 347 33.61 52.93 -0.33
N TRP A 348 32.45 52.82 0.34
CA TRP A 348 31.94 51.56 0.87
C TRP A 348 30.41 51.57 0.96
N THR A 349 29.77 50.41 0.77
CA THR A 349 28.36 50.19 1.06
C THR A 349 28.21 49.52 2.43
N HIS A 350 27.53 50.17 3.36
CA HIS A 350 27.40 49.69 4.76
C HIS A 350 26.37 48.56 4.94
N PHE A 351 25.59 48.24 3.91
CA PHE A 351 24.53 47.23 3.93
C PHE A 351 24.69 46.24 2.76
N GLN A 352 24.05 45.07 2.89
CA GLN A 352 24.03 44.07 1.82
C GLN A 352 22.90 44.34 0.82
N GLY A 353 23.21 44.22 -0.46
CA GLY A 353 22.25 44.33 -1.57
C GLY A 353 22.10 45.73 -2.15
N SER A 354 23.14 46.56 -2.07
CA SER A 354 23.19 47.86 -2.75
C SER A 354 23.00 47.73 -4.26
N LEU A 355 22.25 48.67 -4.83
CA LEU A 355 21.77 48.62 -6.21
C LEU A 355 22.67 49.43 -7.15
N HIS A 356 23.29 50.50 -6.65
CA HIS A 356 23.91 51.52 -7.49
C HIS A 356 25.24 52.00 -6.93
N LYS A 357 26.14 52.46 -7.81
CA LYS A 357 27.41 53.09 -7.42
C LYS A 357 27.24 54.27 -6.45
N GLY A 358 26.09 54.94 -6.47
CA GLY A 358 25.74 56.01 -5.53
C GLY A 358 25.58 55.57 -4.08
N ASP A 359 25.37 54.27 -3.83
CA ASP A 359 25.28 53.70 -2.47
C ASP A 359 26.67 53.60 -1.81
N CYS A 360 27.76 53.74 -2.59
CA CYS A 360 29.14 53.72 -2.10
C CYS A 360 29.51 55.08 -1.49
N THR A 361 29.21 55.29 -0.20
CA THR A 361 29.60 56.50 0.54
C THR A 361 31.07 56.48 0.96
N PRO A 362 31.74 57.65 1.11
CA PRO A 362 33.08 57.71 1.71
C PRO A 362 33.10 57.06 3.10
N ALA A 363 34.06 56.17 3.34
CA ALA A 363 34.13 55.40 4.58
C ALA A 363 35.55 55.31 5.11
N TRP A 364 35.81 55.96 6.26
CA TRP A 364 37.11 55.95 6.92
C TRP A 364 37.29 54.63 7.68
N TRP A 365 38.14 53.74 7.15
CA TRP A 365 38.52 52.51 7.84
C TRP A 365 39.53 52.82 8.95
N THR A 366 39.07 52.76 10.21
CA THR A 366 39.87 53.01 11.41
C THR A 366 40.12 51.75 12.25
N HIS A 367 39.48 50.62 11.94
CA HIS A 367 39.65 49.37 12.64
C HIS A 367 40.91 48.61 12.15
N PRO A 368 41.77 48.08 13.04
CA PRO A 368 42.91 47.25 12.67
C PRO A 368 42.54 45.82 12.26
N SER A 369 41.25 45.48 12.32
CA SER A 369 40.70 44.14 12.09
C SER A 369 39.44 44.20 11.22
N ALA A 370 39.12 43.08 10.58
CA ALA A 370 37.87 42.88 9.87
C ALA A 370 37.39 41.44 10.03
N ARG A 371 36.07 41.23 10.09
CA ARG A 371 35.45 39.90 10.09
C ARG A 371 35.15 39.46 8.67
N VAL A 372 35.56 38.25 8.33
CA VAL A 372 35.19 37.53 7.10
C VAL A 372 34.10 36.53 7.46
N THR A 373 32.99 36.58 6.72
CA THR A 373 31.87 35.64 6.81
C THR A 373 31.75 34.89 5.48
N VAL A 374 32.03 33.59 5.49
CA VAL A 374 31.83 32.69 4.34
C VAL A 374 30.57 31.88 4.57
N LYS A 375 29.58 32.01 3.69
CA LYS A 375 28.37 31.19 3.69
C LYS A 375 28.45 30.14 2.62
N MET A 376 28.13 28.90 2.97
CA MET A 376 28.05 27.79 2.04
C MET A 376 26.60 27.42 1.71
N TRP A 377 26.42 26.49 0.80
CA TRP A 377 25.14 25.91 0.41
C TRP A 377 25.34 24.42 0.10
N ASN A 378 24.33 23.62 0.43
CA ASN A 378 24.31 22.15 0.39
C ASN A 378 25.35 21.44 1.28
N LEU A 379 25.86 22.14 2.28
CA LEU A 379 26.69 21.58 3.35
C LEU A 379 26.11 21.95 4.72
N ASP A 380 26.03 20.97 5.61
CA ASP A 380 25.85 21.17 7.04
C ASP A 380 27.13 20.73 7.77
N PHE A 381 27.85 21.69 8.34
CA PHE A 381 29.11 21.46 9.05
C PHE A 381 28.97 20.53 10.26
N TRP A 382 27.78 20.38 10.84
CA TRP A 382 27.53 19.47 11.95
C TRP A 382 27.41 18.00 11.51
N THR A 383 27.18 17.74 10.22
CA THR A 383 27.24 16.40 9.60
C THR A 383 28.66 15.94 9.23
N ILE A 384 29.66 16.81 9.39
CA ILE A 384 31.09 16.49 9.32
C ILE A 384 31.52 16.01 10.72
N ASP A 385 32.37 14.98 10.82
CA ASP A 385 32.90 14.56 12.12
C ASP A 385 33.76 15.66 12.79
N ALA A 386 33.96 15.57 14.10
CA ALA A 386 34.63 16.62 14.86
C ALA A 386 36.13 16.83 14.49
N ALA A 387 36.82 15.80 13.99
CA ALA A 387 38.21 15.89 13.59
C ALA A 387 38.34 16.49 12.19
N ALA A 388 37.62 15.98 11.19
CA ALA A 388 37.60 16.57 9.84
C ALA A 388 37.07 18.01 9.85
N ARG A 389 36.08 18.31 10.69
CA ARG A 389 35.61 19.69 10.93
C ARG A 389 36.72 20.57 11.52
N GLY A 390 37.53 20.04 12.45
CA GLY A 390 38.70 20.73 13.00
C GLY A 390 39.76 21.05 11.94
N SER A 391 40.07 20.09 11.06
CA SER A 391 40.97 20.31 9.92
C SER A 391 40.42 21.32 8.91
N LEU A 392 39.11 21.27 8.62
CA LEU A 392 38.44 22.20 7.71
C LEU A 392 38.44 23.64 8.24
N ALA A 393 38.33 23.83 9.57
CA ALA A 393 38.44 25.16 10.19
C ALA A 393 39.81 25.81 9.98
N ALA A 394 40.88 25.00 10.02
CA ALA A 394 42.24 25.44 9.73
C ALA A 394 42.45 25.67 8.23
N ALA A 395 41.93 24.78 7.37
CA ALA A 395 41.99 24.94 5.92
C ALA A 395 41.38 26.26 5.45
N TYR A 396 40.16 26.62 5.89
CA TYR A 396 39.55 27.91 5.52
C TYR A 396 40.29 29.12 6.10
N ALA A 397 40.94 28.99 7.26
CA ALA A 397 41.77 30.07 7.79
C ALA A 397 43.02 30.29 6.93
N LYS A 398 43.59 29.20 6.40
CA LYS A 398 44.64 29.24 5.40
C LYS A 398 44.16 29.81 4.06
N ASP A 399 43.01 29.36 3.52
CA ASP A 399 42.41 29.90 2.30
C ASP A 399 42.24 31.44 2.38
N ILE A 400 41.76 31.93 3.54
CA ILE A 400 41.62 33.37 3.81
C ILE A 400 43.00 34.05 3.88
N ALA A 401 43.98 33.45 4.55
CA ALA A 401 45.32 34.01 4.69
C ALA A 401 46.05 34.15 3.34
N GLU A 402 46.03 33.09 2.52
CA GLU A 402 46.64 33.08 1.18
C GLU A 402 45.93 34.08 0.24
N ALA A 403 44.60 34.14 0.25
CA ALA A 403 43.84 35.10 -0.55
C ALA A 403 44.08 36.56 -0.13
N CYS A 404 44.22 36.84 1.17
CA CYS A 404 44.50 38.19 1.68
C CYS A 404 45.99 38.57 1.71
N GLN A 405 46.90 37.65 1.36
CA GLN A 405 48.35 37.82 1.43
C GLN A 405 48.86 38.18 2.84
N ILE A 406 48.31 37.51 3.86
CA ILE A 406 48.68 37.66 5.29
C ILE A 406 49.20 36.34 5.86
N ALA A 407 49.81 36.35 7.05
CA ALA A 407 50.23 35.11 7.69
C ALA A 407 49.02 34.33 8.24
N GLU A 408 49.08 32.99 8.22
CA GLU A 408 48.06 32.13 8.83
C GLU A 408 47.87 32.42 10.34
N SER A 409 48.86 33.04 11.00
CA SER A 409 48.78 33.50 12.38
C SER A 409 47.84 34.70 12.60
N ASP A 410 47.49 35.41 11.53
CA ASP A 410 46.82 36.71 11.60
C ASP A 410 45.32 36.60 11.30
N VAL A 411 44.91 35.40 10.85
CA VAL A 411 43.53 34.92 10.85
C VAL A 411 43.23 34.25 12.20
N ILE A 412 42.14 34.67 12.85
CA ILE A 412 41.75 34.24 14.19
C ILE A 412 40.27 33.84 14.25
N ASP A 413 39.95 32.85 15.07
CA ASP A 413 38.59 32.40 15.31
C ASP A 413 37.81 33.38 16.22
N LEU A 414 36.49 33.22 16.36
CA LEU A 414 35.65 34.12 17.16
C LEU A 414 35.99 34.13 18.67
N ARG A 415 36.89 33.25 19.12
CA ARG A 415 37.39 33.15 20.51
C ARG A 415 38.86 33.59 20.63
N GLY A 416 39.48 34.04 19.53
CA GLY A 416 40.86 34.53 19.48
C GLY A 416 41.93 33.45 19.23
N LYS A 417 41.54 32.21 18.89
CA LYS A 417 42.51 31.19 18.51
C LYS A 417 43.05 31.48 17.10
N LYS A 418 44.38 31.61 16.97
CA LYS A 418 45.07 31.82 15.68
C LYS A 418 45.00 30.60 14.75
N SER A 419 45.11 30.84 13.45
CA SER A 419 45.23 29.81 12.39
C SER A 419 44.05 28.83 12.33
N THR A 420 42.84 29.34 12.58
CA THR A 420 41.59 28.60 12.50
C THR A 420 40.42 29.57 12.37
N SER A 421 39.32 29.09 11.78
CA SER A 421 38.04 29.78 11.71
C SER A 421 37.02 29.19 12.70
N THR A 422 35.82 29.75 12.78
CA THR A 422 34.69 29.25 13.60
C THR A 422 33.48 28.94 12.74
N PHE A 423 32.92 27.72 12.87
CA PHE A 423 31.59 27.41 12.35
C PHE A 423 30.53 28.04 13.25
N ALA A 424 29.88 29.11 12.78
CA ALA A 424 28.90 29.88 13.54
C ALA A 424 27.48 29.29 13.46
N THR A 425 27.15 28.65 12.34
CA THR A 425 25.89 27.92 12.11
C THR A 425 26.16 26.64 11.30
N HIS A 426 25.10 25.92 10.91
CA HIS A 426 25.17 24.80 9.97
C HIS A 426 25.84 25.15 8.63
N ASP A 427 25.69 26.39 8.16
CA ASP A 427 26.07 26.86 6.82
C ASP A 427 27.06 28.04 6.79
N ILE A 428 27.48 28.58 7.95
CA ILE A 428 28.31 29.79 8.03
C ILE A 428 29.63 29.51 8.76
N VAL A 429 30.73 29.94 8.14
CA VAL A 429 32.05 30.08 8.77
C VAL A 429 32.37 31.55 8.96
N GLU A 430 32.92 31.91 10.12
CA GLU A 430 33.42 33.24 10.41
C GLU A 430 34.84 33.19 10.97
N ALA A 431 35.67 34.16 10.57
CA ALA A 431 36.99 34.42 11.11
C ALA A 431 37.24 35.93 11.12
N PHE A 432 38.13 36.40 11.99
CA PHE A 432 38.69 37.74 11.90
C PHE A 432 40.06 37.68 11.25
N LEU A 433 40.42 38.74 10.52
CA LEU A 433 41.78 38.98 10.04
C LEU A 433 42.33 40.28 10.63
N THR A 434 43.65 40.34 10.77
CA THR A 434 44.39 41.59 11.00
C THR A 434 44.57 42.29 9.66
N VAL A 435 44.20 43.57 9.56
CA VAL A 435 44.31 44.34 8.32
C VAL A 435 45.77 44.82 8.16
N PRO A 436 46.48 44.47 7.07
CA PRO A 436 47.87 44.92 6.88
C PRO A 436 47.99 46.44 6.74
N ALA A 437 49.10 47.01 7.20
CA ALA A 437 49.36 48.44 7.09
C ALA A 437 49.39 48.87 5.61
N GLY A 438 48.50 49.78 5.23
CA GLY A 438 48.33 50.26 3.85
C GLY A 438 47.33 49.46 3.01
N SER A 439 46.88 48.28 3.46
CA SER A 439 45.77 47.56 2.79
C SER A 439 44.46 48.30 2.99
N SER A 440 43.64 48.34 1.93
CA SER A 440 42.32 48.99 1.96
C SER A 440 41.18 47.98 2.01
N ALA A 441 40.08 48.44 2.58
CA ALA A 441 38.72 47.92 2.43
C ALA A 441 38.46 47.24 1.07
N ASN A 442 38.65 48.00 0.00
CA ASN A 442 38.30 47.64 -1.36
C ASN A 442 39.27 46.58 -1.92
N ALA A 443 40.53 46.59 -1.50
CA ALA A 443 41.52 45.59 -1.89
C ALA A 443 41.21 44.21 -1.26
N LEU A 444 40.98 44.14 0.05
CA LEU A 444 40.60 42.89 0.73
C LEU A 444 39.25 42.34 0.23
N ALA A 445 38.28 43.23 -0.03
CA ALA A 445 37.02 42.85 -0.67
C ALA A 445 37.22 42.28 -2.09
N THR A 446 38.07 42.90 -2.91
CA THR A 446 38.38 42.42 -4.27
C THR A 446 39.02 41.03 -4.25
N LEU A 447 39.89 40.74 -3.28
CA LEU A 447 40.52 39.43 -3.12
C LEU A 447 39.55 38.36 -2.61
N LEU A 448 38.76 38.67 -1.59
CA LEU A 448 37.82 37.73 -0.95
C LEU A 448 36.52 37.52 -1.72
N TYR A 449 36.16 38.40 -2.66
CA TYR A 449 34.98 38.23 -3.52
C TYR A 449 35.34 37.64 -4.90
N ALA A 450 36.62 37.32 -5.14
CA ALA A 450 37.09 36.71 -6.38
C ALA A 450 36.80 35.21 -6.44
N ASP A 451 36.50 34.70 -7.64
CA ASP A 451 36.20 33.28 -7.83
C ASP A 451 37.38 32.36 -7.52
N SER A 452 38.62 32.85 -7.55
CA SER A 452 39.80 32.11 -7.07
C SER A 452 39.70 31.73 -5.59
N PHE A 453 39.26 32.65 -4.73
CA PHE A 453 39.01 32.35 -3.32
C PHE A 453 37.80 31.42 -3.15
N HIS A 454 36.73 31.63 -3.94
CA HIS A 454 35.58 30.72 -3.96
C HIS A 454 35.98 29.28 -4.30
N GLN A 455 36.89 29.06 -5.27
CA GLN A 455 37.39 27.72 -5.60
C GLN A 455 38.30 27.15 -4.51
N SER A 456 39.21 27.93 -3.92
CA SER A 456 40.10 27.45 -2.84
C SER A 456 39.29 26.87 -1.66
N VAL A 457 38.27 27.60 -1.21
CA VAL A 457 37.33 27.14 -0.18
C VAL A 457 36.61 25.85 -0.62
N LEU A 458 36.21 25.71 -1.89
CA LEU A 458 35.56 24.51 -2.40
C LEU A 458 36.51 23.30 -2.49
N ASP A 459 37.78 23.49 -2.86
CA ASP A 459 38.78 22.42 -2.89
C ASP A 459 39.16 21.96 -1.48
N SER A 460 39.33 22.89 -0.53
CA SER A 460 39.45 22.61 0.91
C SER A 460 38.23 21.84 1.44
N THR A 461 37.02 22.23 1.03
CA THR A 461 35.79 21.48 1.34
C THR A 461 35.84 20.06 0.78
N ALA A 462 36.20 19.94 -0.50
CA ALA A 462 36.19 18.68 -1.22
C ALA A 462 37.21 17.69 -0.63
N ALA A 463 38.38 18.17 -0.20
CA ALA A 463 39.36 17.36 0.51
C ALA A 463 38.77 16.77 1.81
N ALA A 464 38.14 17.59 2.65
CA ALA A 464 37.54 17.14 3.91
C ALA A 464 36.34 16.19 3.72
N LEU A 465 35.54 16.37 2.66
CA LEU A 465 34.45 15.45 2.31
C LEU A 465 34.96 14.09 1.80
N ARG A 466 35.98 14.09 0.93
CA ARG A 466 36.63 12.88 0.40
C ARG A 466 37.23 12.02 1.52
N SER A 467 37.84 12.61 2.54
CA SER A 467 38.38 11.87 3.70
C SER A 467 37.32 11.14 4.54
N MET A 468 36.05 11.53 4.45
CA MET A 468 34.93 10.82 5.09
C MET A 468 34.26 9.78 4.16
N GLY A 469 34.78 9.56 2.94
CA GLY A 469 34.14 8.69 1.94
C GLY A 469 32.79 9.22 1.42
N ARG A 470 32.48 10.50 1.65
CA ARG A 470 31.23 11.13 1.17
C ARG A 470 31.43 11.61 -0.26
N GLU A 471 30.50 11.25 -1.14
CA GLU A 471 30.45 11.80 -2.50
C GLU A 471 30.14 13.30 -2.45
N MET A 472 30.77 14.09 -3.33
CA MET A 472 30.76 15.55 -3.26
C MET A 472 29.48 16.13 -3.88
N ASP A 473 28.35 15.95 -3.19
CA ASP A 473 27.04 16.27 -3.73
C ASP A 473 26.74 17.78 -3.69
N ARG A 474 27.34 18.52 -4.64
CA ARG A 474 27.13 19.93 -5.00
C ARG A 474 27.15 20.94 -3.85
N VAL A 475 28.16 20.86 -3.00
CA VAL A 475 28.48 22.00 -2.10
C VAL A 475 28.91 23.21 -2.95
N GLY A 476 28.43 24.40 -2.59
CA GLY A 476 28.79 25.67 -3.22
C GLY A 476 29.11 26.76 -2.19
N VAL A 477 29.99 27.71 -2.54
CA VAL A 477 30.08 28.99 -1.82
C VAL A 477 28.87 29.83 -2.22
N ARG A 478 28.05 30.19 -1.23
CA ARG A 478 26.82 30.96 -1.42
C ARG A 478 27.10 32.45 -1.43
N SER A 479 27.94 32.93 -0.51
CA SER A 479 28.34 34.34 -0.43
C SER A 479 29.53 34.51 0.51
N VAL A 480 30.52 35.31 0.10
CA VAL A 480 31.55 35.86 1.00
C VAL A 480 31.18 37.31 1.34
N ALA A 481 31.46 37.74 2.55
CA ALA A 481 31.37 39.14 2.98
C ALA A 481 32.54 39.46 3.91
N ILE A 482 33.18 40.63 3.72
CA ILE A 482 34.08 41.21 4.73
C ILE A 482 33.38 42.41 5.39
N LYS A 483 33.49 42.53 6.71
CA LYS A 483 32.99 43.66 7.49
C LYS A 483 34.14 44.26 8.33
N PRO A 484 34.42 45.58 8.22
CA PRO A 484 35.33 46.25 9.14
C PRO A 484 34.68 46.33 10.52
N GLU A 485 35.31 45.74 11.53
CA GLU A 485 34.92 45.84 12.93
C GLU A 485 36.07 45.42 13.84
N GLU A 486 36.11 45.99 15.04
CA GLU A 486 37.07 45.63 16.08
C GLU A 486 36.88 44.18 16.55
N PHE A 487 37.97 43.43 16.68
CA PHE A 487 37.93 42.07 17.21
C PHE A 487 37.67 42.08 18.73
N VAL A 488 36.48 41.63 19.11
CA VAL A 488 36.11 41.37 20.51
C VAL A 488 35.89 39.86 20.67
N PRO A 489 36.72 39.13 21.44
CA PRO A 489 36.60 37.69 21.58
C PRO A 489 35.32 37.30 22.33
N ILE A 490 34.64 36.26 21.86
CA ILE A 490 33.46 35.70 22.54
C ILE A 490 33.93 34.95 23.80
N VAL A 491 33.72 35.56 24.96
CA VAL A 491 33.97 34.93 26.27
C VAL A 491 32.93 33.82 26.50
N PRO A 492 33.32 32.57 26.81
CA PRO A 492 32.38 31.49 27.07
C PRO A 492 31.69 31.67 28.43
N THR A 493 30.36 31.83 28.43
CA THR A 493 29.56 31.93 29.65
C THR A 493 29.51 30.59 30.39
N THR A 494 30.42 30.37 31.34
CA THR A 494 30.44 29.18 32.19
C THR A 494 29.34 29.23 33.24
N THR A 495 28.15 28.69 32.92
CA THR A 495 27.11 28.39 33.92
C THR A 495 27.59 27.26 34.82
N ALA A 496 28.31 27.62 35.89
CA ALA A 496 28.76 26.68 36.90
C ALA A 496 27.57 26.25 37.79
N THR A 497 26.96 25.11 37.48
CA THR A 497 25.89 24.52 38.30
C THR A 497 26.48 24.04 39.64
N VAL A 498 26.42 24.89 40.66
CA VAL A 498 26.89 24.56 42.01
C VAL A 498 25.92 23.56 42.65
N THR A 499 26.21 22.27 42.50
CA THR A 499 25.44 21.19 43.11
C THR A 499 25.80 21.03 44.59
N THR A 500 25.13 21.80 45.46
CA THR A 500 25.27 21.67 46.93
C THR A 500 24.63 20.36 47.42
N SER A 501 25.44 19.32 47.60
CA SER A 501 25.02 18.04 48.19
C SER A 501 24.87 18.16 49.71
N THR A 502 23.66 18.50 50.18
CA THR A 502 23.34 18.57 51.61
C THR A 502 23.24 17.17 52.23
N THR A 503 24.21 16.81 53.07
CA THR A 503 24.23 15.51 53.78
C THR A 503 23.40 15.55 55.06
N THR A 504 22.18 15.01 55.02
CA THR A 504 21.31 14.91 56.20
C THR A 504 21.78 13.80 57.15
N ARG A 505 22.47 14.16 58.24
CA ARG A 505 22.77 13.27 59.37
C ARG A 505 21.66 13.38 60.41
N MET A 506 20.97 12.28 60.70
CA MET A 506 20.02 12.22 61.81
C MET A 506 20.77 12.24 63.16
N GLN A 507 20.27 13.03 64.11
CA GLN A 507 20.58 12.85 65.53
C GLN A 507 19.40 13.34 66.39
N THR A 508 19.02 12.54 67.39
CA THR A 508 17.80 12.73 68.19
C THR A 508 18.12 13.30 69.58
N THR A 509 17.41 14.35 69.99
CA THR A 509 17.31 14.80 71.39
C THR A 509 15.88 15.26 71.68
N THR A 510 15.35 14.86 72.84
CA THR A 510 14.00 15.16 73.34
C THR A 510 14.00 16.29 74.38
N THR A 511 12.81 16.65 74.88
CA THR A 511 12.55 17.70 75.90
C THR A 511 12.78 19.14 75.37
N GLU A 512 12.03 20.18 75.76
CA GLU A 512 11.02 20.33 76.84
C GLU A 512 9.91 21.33 76.40
N ALA A 513 8.84 21.50 77.18
CA ALA A 513 7.72 22.43 76.89
C ALA A 513 7.34 23.24 78.14
N PRO A 514 6.80 24.48 78.02
CA PRO A 514 5.34 24.59 78.16
C PRO A 514 4.60 25.72 77.38
N ALA A 515 3.36 25.41 77.01
CA ALA A 515 2.11 26.18 76.97
C ALA A 515 2.04 27.74 76.85
N THR A 516 1.17 28.18 75.90
CA THR A 516 0.27 29.36 75.92
C THR A 516 0.87 30.78 75.93
N THR A 517 0.30 31.81 75.29
CA THR A 517 -1.13 32.18 75.13
C THR A 517 -1.54 32.56 73.68
N SER A 518 -2.80 32.96 73.46
CA SER A 518 -3.43 33.11 72.14
C SER A 518 -4.16 34.44 71.90
N THR A 519 -4.12 34.93 70.65
CA THR A 519 -5.17 35.78 70.04
C THR A 519 -5.39 35.35 68.59
N ALA A 520 -6.63 35.32 68.11
CA ALA A 520 -7.00 34.74 66.80
C ALA A 520 -7.13 35.78 65.66
N ALA A 521 -7.10 35.30 64.41
CA ALA A 521 -7.36 36.09 63.20
C ALA A 521 -8.33 35.36 62.25
N PRO A 522 -9.27 36.06 61.57
CA PRO A 522 -10.18 35.48 60.58
C PRO A 522 -9.56 35.43 59.15
N PRO A 523 -10.11 34.61 58.22
CA PRO A 523 -9.49 34.32 56.92
C PRO A 523 -9.78 35.33 55.81
N VAL A 524 -8.89 35.37 54.81
CA VAL A 524 -8.98 36.23 53.62
C VAL A 524 -9.59 35.48 52.43
N THR A 525 -10.50 36.13 51.69
CA THR A 525 -11.05 35.65 50.41
C THR A 525 -10.65 36.55 49.23
N ARG A 526 -10.63 35.95 48.04
CA ARG A 526 -10.11 36.50 46.77
C ARG A 526 -11.14 37.36 46.02
N PRO A 527 -10.76 38.52 45.46
CA PRO A 527 -11.07 38.82 44.04
C PRO A 527 -9.90 39.62 43.34
N PRO A 528 -10.10 40.37 42.23
CA PRO A 528 -10.30 39.87 40.86
C PRO A 528 -9.29 40.45 39.81
N ARG A 529 -9.51 40.16 38.52
CA ARG A 529 -8.79 40.80 37.38
C ARG A 529 -9.53 42.03 36.85
N VAL A 530 -8.80 42.97 36.24
CA VAL A 530 -9.29 44.15 35.48
C VAL A 530 -8.32 44.44 34.28
N PRO A 531 -8.57 45.38 33.32
CA PRO A 531 -9.15 45.02 32.03
C PRO A 531 -8.34 45.45 30.78
N THR A 532 -8.92 45.21 29.59
CA THR A 532 -8.50 45.76 28.28
C THR A 532 -9.10 47.14 27.99
N ARG A 533 -8.61 47.85 26.96
CA ARG A 533 -9.30 49.03 26.38
C ARG A 533 -9.05 49.22 24.87
N SER A 534 -10.13 49.49 24.15
CA SER A 534 -10.26 50.00 22.76
C SER A 534 -9.69 51.43 22.59
N ALA A 535 -9.65 52.08 21.41
CA ALA A 535 -9.52 51.74 19.97
C ALA A 535 -9.62 53.08 19.20
N TYR A 536 -9.39 53.13 17.88
CA TYR A 536 -9.82 54.26 17.03
C TYR A 536 -10.18 53.81 15.60
N HIS A 537 -11.11 54.53 14.96
CA HIS A 537 -11.67 54.26 13.63
C HIS A 537 -11.32 55.38 12.63
N HIS A 538 -11.44 55.08 11.33
CA HIS A 538 -11.84 56.05 10.30
C HIS A 538 -12.59 55.35 9.15
N ASP A 539 -13.48 56.09 8.47
CA ASP A 539 -14.48 55.57 7.53
C ASP A 539 -14.11 55.64 6.05
N ALA A 540 -14.73 54.77 5.24
CA ALA A 540 -15.06 54.99 3.83
C ALA A 540 -16.34 54.19 3.49
N ARG A 541 -17.18 54.68 2.55
CA ARG A 541 -18.60 54.27 2.46
C ARG A 541 -19.14 54.27 1.02
N ALA A 542 -19.83 53.17 0.63
CA ALA A 542 -20.75 53.02 -0.52
C ALA A 542 -20.14 53.20 -1.94
N SER A 543 -20.62 52.56 -3.03
CA SER A 543 -21.64 51.49 -3.22
C SER A 543 -21.09 50.47 -4.28
N THR A 544 -21.75 49.85 -5.28
CA THR A 544 -23.09 49.88 -5.91
C THR A 544 -23.34 48.56 -6.67
N THR A 545 -24.59 48.20 -6.95
CA THR A 545 -24.99 47.14 -7.90
C THR A 545 -26.13 47.62 -8.83
N PRO A 546 -26.27 46.99 -10.01
CA PRO A 546 -27.54 46.38 -10.43
C PRO A 546 -27.32 44.90 -10.86
N GLN A 547 -28.26 43.95 -10.86
CA GLN A 547 -29.57 43.85 -11.56
C GLN A 547 -29.42 44.04 -13.08
N ALA A 548 -30.04 43.27 -13.98
CA ALA A 548 -31.26 42.44 -13.97
C ALA A 548 -31.12 41.30 -15.04
N ALA A 549 -32.04 40.34 -15.26
CA ALA A 549 -33.08 39.64 -14.48
C ALA A 549 -33.67 38.47 -15.35
N GLU A 550 -34.48 37.58 -14.73
CA GLU A 550 -35.63 36.81 -15.31
C GLU A 550 -35.41 35.88 -16.55
N GLU A 551 -36.17 34.81 -16.81
CA GLU A 551 -37.20 34.01 -16.09
C GLU A 551 -37.05 32.53 -16.61
N ILE A 552 -37.89 31.48 -16.43
CA ILE A 552 -39.27 31.26 -15.95
C ILE A 552 -39.36 29.88 -15.24
N ALA A 553 -40.41 29.63 -14.45
CA ALA A 553 -40.75 28.30 -13.92
C ALA A 553 -41.13 27.29 -15.05
N SER A 554 -40.94 25.97 -14.91
CA SER A 554 -41.72 25.03 -14.07
C SER A 554 -41.30 23.59 -14.47
N GLY A 555 -41.68 22.47 -13.83
CA GLY A 555 -42.58 22.21 -12.70
C GLY A 555 -42.57 20.69 -12.35
N SER A 556 -43.33 20.27 -11.34
CA SER A 556 -43.42 18.87 -10.84
C SER A 556 -44.07 17.88 -11.85
N SER A 557 -44.04 16.54 -11.73
CA SER A 557 -43.82 15.67 -10.54
C SER A 557 -43.56 14.18 -10.87
N ARG A 558 -43.00 13.45 -9.88
CA ARG A 558 -43.33 12.06 -9.45
C ARG A 558 -43.61 10.91 -10.45
N SER A 559 -42.73 9.91 -10.36
CA SER A 559 -43.03 8.49 -10.03
C SER A 559 -43.52 7.48 -11.07
N ALA A 560 -43.01 6.25 -10.87
CA ALA A 560 -43.52 4.93 -11.26
C ALA A 560 -43.57 4.54 -12.74
N ALA A 561 -42.85 3.46 -13.07
CA ALA A 561 -43.07 2.62 -14.24
C ALA A 561 -43.01 1.14 -13.80
N ALA A 562 -44.13 0.42 -13.94
CA ALA A 562 -44.26 -1.00 -13.65
C ALA A 562 -45.41 -1.58 -14.47
N CYS A 563 -45.34 -2.88 -14.79
CA CYS A 563 -46.30 -3.67 -15.56
C CYS A 563 -46.52 -3.22 -17.02
N LEU A 564 -46.18 -4.12 -17.95
CA LEU A 564 -46.66 -4.09 -19.33
C LEU A 564 -46.94 -5.54 -19.76
N ALA A 565 -48.18 -5.87 -20.06
CA ALA A 565 -48.63 -7.20 -20.45
C ALA A 565 -49.95 -7.12 -21.24
N LEU A 566 -50.19 -8.12 -22.10
CA LEU A 566 -51.42 -8.32 -22.90
C LEU A 566 -51.61 -7.29 -24.05
N LEU A 567 -52.20 -7.60 -25.22
CA LEU A 567 -52.60 -8.87 -25.86
C LEU A 567 -52.89 -8.64 -27.37
N VAL A 568 -53.16 -9.73 -28.13
CA VAL A 568 -53.69 -9.75 -29.53
C VAL A 568 -52.71 -9.26 -30.62
N GLY A 569 -52.65 -9.82 -31.84
CA GLY A 569 -53.31 -11.01 -32.42
C GLY A 569 -52.89 -11.20 -33.90
N ALA A 570 -53.13 -12.38 -34.50
CA ALA A 570 -52.49 -12.78 -35.76
C ALA A 570 -53.39 -12.69 -37.02
N TRP A 571 -52.76 -12.33 -38.16
CA TRP A 571 -53.19 -12.46 -39.57
C TRP A 571 -51.90 -12.36 -40.43
N LEU A 572 -51.70 -13.00 -41.60
CA LEU A 572 -52.16 -14.28 -42.16
C LEU A 572 -51.34 -14.51 -43.47
N LEU A 573 -50.90 -15.75 -43.77
CA LEU A 573 -50.26 -16.20 -45.04
C LEU A 573 -48.86 -15.63 -45.39
N GLY A 574 -47.94 -16.39 -45.99
CA GLY A 574 -47.95 -17.84 -46.31
C GLY A 574 -46.70 -18.31 -47.08
N HIS A 575 -46.58 -19.65 -47.24
CA HIS A 575 -45.96 -20.45 -48.33
C HIS A 575 -44.81 -19.89 -49.21
N VAL A 576 -43.79 -20.66 -49.67
CA VAL A 576 -43.36 -22.06 -49.42
C VAL A 576 -41.95 -22.25 -50.00
N SER A 577 -41.15 -23.16 -49.44
CA SER A 577 -40.20 -24.03 -50.16
C SER A 577 -39.69 -25.10 -49.20
N ALA A 578 -39.76 -26.38 -49.58
CA ALA A 578 -39.46 -27.49 -48.70
C ALA A 578 -38.81 -28.66 -49.45
N LEU A 579 -37.86 -29.30 -48.80
CA LEU A 579 -37.54 -30.73 -48.87
C LEU A 579 -36.89 -31.15 -47.55
#